data_AF-A0A8J3QIU4-F1
#
_entry.id   AF-A0A8J3QIU4-F1
#
_cell.length_a   1.000
_cell.length_b   1.000
_cell.length_c   1.000
_cell.angle_alpha   90.00
_cell.angle_beta   90.00
_cell.angle_gamma   90.00
#
_symmetry.space_group_name_H-M   'P 1'
#
loop_
_entity.id
_entity.type
_entity.pdbx_description
1 polymer ?
#
loop_
_entity_poly.entity_id
_entity_poly.type
_entity_poly.pdbx_seq_one_letter_code
_entity_poly.pdbx_strand_id
1 'polypeptide(L)'
;MTQDFSFLNRRLDAAKAELNQVLEKASQDLIRFKRNNQPTEQERQAMQQAALRGELGDDMRELARKIDRGEDSWDAVFEGRSPNVDLLRGHLNRMAEQHREAIRESIQEDDDFDPMNPPPLV
;
A
#
# COMPACT_ATOMS: atom_id res chain seq x y z
N MET A 1 -31.92 37.96 -20.19
CA MET A 1 -30.74 37.07 -20.25
C MET A 1 -30.87 36.05 -19.15
N THR A 2 -31.59 34.96 -19.39
CA THR A 2 -31.67 33.81 -18.48
C THR A 2 -30.36 33.04 -18.66
N GLN A 3 -29.43 33.16 -17.71
CA GLN A 3 -28.21 32.35 -17.74
C GLN A 3 -28.60 30.88 -17.82
N ASP A 4 -27.98 30.13 -18.74
CA ASP A 4 -28.27 28.73 -19.02
C ASP A 4 -27.75 27.83 -17.87
N PHE A 5 -28.50 27.80 -16.77
CA PHE A 5 -28.23 26.93 -15.62
C PHE A 5 -28.30 25.44 -15.98
N SER A 6 -28.98 25.08 -17.07
CA SER A 6 -29.03 23.72 -17.61
C SER A 6 -27.68 23.26 -18.19
N PHE A 7 -26.85 24.16 -18.69
CA PHE A 7 -25.47 23.85 -19.09
C PHE A 7 -24.57 23.60 -17.87
N LEU A 8 -24.70 24.41 -16.82
CA LEU A 8 -23.96 24.24 -15.56
C LEU A 8 -24.30 22.91 -14.88
N ASN A 9 -25.58 22.54 -14.79
CA ASN A 9 -25.99 21.25 -14.21
C ASN A 9 -25.42 20.07 -15.01
N ARG A 10 -25.48 20.11 -16.35
CA ARG A 10 -24.88 19.06 -17.21
C ARG A 10 -23.38 18.90 -17.00
N ARG A 11 -22.63 20.00 -16.85
CA ARG A 11 -21.20 19.94 -16.53
C ARG A 11 -20.93 19.35 -15.16
N LEU A 12 -21.77 19.69 -14.18
CA LEU A 12 -21.62 19.21 -12.81
C LEU A 12 -21.92 17.72 -12.70
N ASP A 13 -22.92 17.23 -13.44
CA ASP A 13 -23.24 15.81 -13.52
C ASP A 13 -22.18 15.01 -14.30
N ALA A 14 -21.64 15.56 -15.38
CA ALA A 14 -20.52 14.96 -16.11
C ALA A 14 -19.27 14.84 -15.23
N ALA A 15 -18.92 15.89 -14.49
CA ALA A 15 -17.77 15.87 -13.57
C ALA A 15 -17.95 14.85 -12.44
N LYS A 16 -19.16 14.68 -11.91
CA LYS A 16 -19.46 13.62 -10.92
C LYS A 16 -19.33 12.23 -11.51
N ALA A 17 -19.78 12.02 -12.74
CA ALA A 17 -19.68 10.73 -13.41
C ALA A 17 -18.21 10.35 -13.65
N GLU A 18 -17.40 11.31 -14.11
CA GLU A 18 -15.96 11.14 -14.30
C GLU A 18 -15.24 10.84 -12.98
N LEU A 19 -15.56 11.59 -11.91
CA LEU A 19 -15.01 11.34 -10.58
C LEU A 19 -15.35 9.92 -10.08
N ASN A 20 -16.61 9.49 -10.24
CA ASN A 20 -17.03 8.16 -9.82
C ASN A 20 -16.30 7.06 -10.60
N GLN A 21 -16.08 7.24 -11.90
CA GLN A 21 -15.31 6.29 -12.72
C GLN A 21 -13.84 6.21 -12.27
N VAL A 22 -13.22 7.37 -11.98
CA VAL A 22 -11.85 7.41 -11.48
C VAL A 22 -11.75 6.73 -10.11
N LEU A 23 -12.70 6.98 -9.20
CA LEU A 23 -12.74 6.34 -7.88
C LEU A 23 -12.95 4.82 -7.98
N GLU A 24 -13.83 4.37 -8.88
CA GLU A 24 -14.07 2.95 -9.10
C GLU A 24 -12.83 2.24 -9.66
N LYS A 25 -12.17 2.86 -10.65
CA LYS A 25 -10.90 2.35 -11.19
C LYS A 25 -9.81 2.31 -10.13
N ALA A 26 -9.62 3.38 -9.36
CA ALA A 26 -8.63 3.44 -8.28
C ALA A 26 -8.90 2.37 -7.21
N SER A 27 -10.18 2.11 -6.89
CA SER A 27 -10.58 1.03 -5.97
C SER A 27 -10.24 -0.35 -6.52
N GLN A 28 -10.53 -0.61 -7.80
CA GLN A 28 -10.19 -1.88 -8.47
C GLN A 28 -8.68 -2.10 -8.56
N ASP A 29 -7.92 -1.05 -8.88
CA ASP A 29 -6.46 -1.08 -8.94
C ASP A 29 -5.88 -1.34 -7.55
N LEU A 30 -6.43 -0.73 -6.49
CA LEU A 30 -6.04 -0.99 -5.11
C LEU A 30 -6.35 -2.44 -4.68
N ILE A 31 -7.52 -2.98 -5.04
CA ILE A 31 -7.88 -4.38 -4.74
C ILE A 31 -6.92 -5.33 -5.46
N ARG A 32 -6.61 -5.06 -6.73
CA ARG A 32 -5.67 -5.87 -7.52
C ARG A 32 -4.27 -5.82 -6.92
N PHE A 33 -3.81 -4.63 -6.56
CA PHE A 33 -2.54 -4.43 -5.88
C PHE A 33 -2.48 -5.22 -4.56
N LYS A 34 -3.51 -5.11 -3.71
CA LYS A 34 -3.59 -5.87 -2.46
C LYS A 34 -3.54 -7.38 -2.70
N ARG A 35 -4.30 -7.90 -3.67
CA ARG A 35 -4.31 -9.33 -3.98
C ARG A 35 -2.95 -9.83 -4.45
N ASN A 36 -2.26 -9.05 -5.28
CA ASN A 36 -0.99 -9.46 -5.89
C ASN A 36 0.22 -9.23 -4.96
N ASN A 37 0.09 -8.37 -3.94
CA ASN A 37 1.16 -8.02 -3.01
C ASN A 37 0.89 -8.50 -1.57
N GLN A 38 -0.10 -9.38 -1.38
CA GLN A 38 -0.29 -10.06 -0.11
C GLN A 38 0.78 -11.15 0.04
N PRO A 39 1.59 -11.12 1.11
CA PRO A 39 2.59 -12.16 1.32
C PRO A 39 1.90 -13.52 1.50
N THR A 40 2.46 -14.53 0.86
CA THR A 40 2.05 -15.92 1.01
C THR A 40 2.18 -16.35 2.47
N GLU A 41 1.51 -17.44 2.85
CA GLU A 41 1.61 -17.99 4.21
C GLU A 41 3.06 -18.32 4.59
N GLN A 42 3.85 -18.84 3.65
CA GLN A 42 5.27 -19.15 3.87
C GLN A 42 6.09 -17.87 4.10
N GLU A 43 5.87 -16.83 3.30
CA GLU A 43 6.54 -15.54 3.48
C GLU A 43 6.15 -14.88 4.81
N ARG A 44 4.88 -14.99 5.21
CA ARG A 44 4.40 -14.53 6.52
C ARG A 44 5.07 -15.27 7.66
N GLN A 45 5.20 -16.59 7.58
CA GLN A 45 5.91 -17.38 8.60
C GLN A 45 7.40 -17.03 8.64
N ALA A 46 8.04 -16.87 7.49
CA ALA A 46 9.44 -16.45 7.42
C ALA A 46 9.65 -15.07 8.05
N MET A 47 8.77 -14.11 7.76
CA MET A 47 8.78 -12.77 8.35
C MET A 47 8.50 -12.82 9.85
N GLN A 48 7.52 -13.60 10.31
CA GLN A 48 7.23 -13.80 11.74
C GLN A 48 8.47 -14.31 12.47
N GLN A 49 9.15 -15.32 11.91
CA GLN A 49 10.35 -15.88 12.51
C GLN A 49 11.52 -14.88 12.52
N ALA A 50 11.75 -14.16 11.42
CA ALA A 50 12.78 -13.12 11.34
C ALA A 50 12.52 -11.97 12.34
N ALA A 51 11.27 -11.54 12.46
CA ALA A 51 10.84 -10.55 13.43
C ALA A 51 11.06 -11.03 14.88
N LEU A 52 10.67 -12.27 15.22
CA LEU A 52 10.89 -12.84 16.55
C LEU A 52 12.37 -12.96 16.91
N ARG A 53 13.23 -13.29 15.94
CA ARG A 53 14.69 -13.28 16.09
C ARG A 53 15.29 -11.87 16.23
N GLY A 54 14.50 -10.83 15.96
CA GLY A 54 14.93 -9.43 16.03
C GLY A 54 15.68 -8.94 14.79
N GLU A 55 15.71 -9.74 13.72
CA GLU A 55 16.40 -9.40 12.46
C GLU A 55 15.74 -8.20 11.77
N LEU A 56 14.45 -7.98 12.02
CA LEU A 56 13.68 -6.85 11.50
C LEU A 56 13.62 -5.67 12.49
N GLY A 57 14.42 -5.71 13.55
CA GLY A 57 14.46 -4.68 14.60
C GLY A 57 13.39 -4.86 15.69
N ASP A 58 13.48 -4.00 16.70
CA ASP A 58 12.76 -4.15 17.96
C ASP A 58 11.24 -3.97 17.81
N ASP A 59 10.80 -3.00 17.01
CA ASP A 59 9.37 -2.74 16.75
C ASP A 59 8.69 -3.94 16.07
N MET A 60 9.38 -4.56 15.10
CA MET A 60 8.86 -5.75 14.41
C MET A 60 8.86 -6.96 15.34
N ARG A 61 9.87 -7.08 16.22
CA ARG A 61 9.89 -8.12 17.24
C ARG A 61 8.73 -7.97 18.24
N GLU A 62 8.41 -6.73 18.63
CA GLU A 62 7.24 -6.47 19.45
C GLU A 62 5.94 -6.84 18.73
N LEU A 63 5.79 -6.42 17.47
CA LEU A 63 4.63 -6.76 16.65
C LEU A 63 4.45 -8.28 16.51
N ALA A 64 5.53 -9.01 16.19
CA ALA A 64 5.50 -10.46 16.05
C ALA A 64 5.11 -11.17 17.36
N ARG A 65 5.54 -10.65 18.53
CA ARG A 65 5.11 -11.18 19.83
C ARG A 65 3.62 -10.94 20.11
N LYS A 66 3.07 -9.80 19.70
CA LYS A 66 1.62 -9.53 19.83
C LYS A 66 0.81 -10.50 18.98
N ILE A 67 1.26 -10.75 17.75
CA ILE A 67 0.65 -11.72 16.85
C ILE A 67 0.75 -13.15 17.42
N ASP A 68 1.91 -13.53 17.96
CA ASP A 68 2.13 -14.86 18.56
C ASP A 68 1.22 -15.13 19.77
N ARG A 69 0.88 -14.07 20.53
CA ARG A 69 -0.07 -14.14 21.65
C ARG A 69 -1.54 -14.10 21.23
N GLY A 70 -1.83 -13.94 19.94
CA GLY A 70 -3.19 -13.77 19.42
C GLY A 70 -3.81 -12.40 19.75
N GLU A 71 -3.00 -11.41 20.13
CA GLU A 71 -3.45 -10.03 20.38
C GLU A 71 -3.62 -9.25 19.06
N ASP A 72 -3.08 -9.76 17.95
CA ASP A 72 -3.14 -9.15 16.62
C ASP A 72 -2.97 -10.22 15.52
N SER A 73 -3.10 -9.83 14.26
CA SER A 73 -2.80 -10.71 13.11
C SER A 73 -2.07 -9.97 11.99
N TRP A 74 -1.24 -10.69 11.25
CA TRP A 74 -0.56 -10.13 10.07
C TRP A 74 -1.56 -9.59 9.05
N ASP A 75 -2.71 -10.26 8.85
CA ASP A 75 -3.75 -9.78 7.94
C ASP A 75 -4.31 -8.42 8.40
N ALA A 76 -4.57 -8.25 9.70
CA ALA A 76 -5.04 -6.98 10.23
C ALA A 76 -4.00 -5.86 10.09
N VAL A 77 -2.71 -6.18 10.25
CA VAL A 77 -1.59 -5.23 10.06
C VAL A 77 -1.47 -4.82 8.59
N PHE A 78 -1.42 -5.77 7.66
CA PHE A 78 -1.26 -5.47 6.23
C PHE A 78 -2.47 -4.76 5.62
N GLU A 79 -3.67 -5.01 6.15
CA GLU A 79 -4.86 -4.29 5.74
C GLU A 79 -5.02 -2.91 6.40
N GLY A 80 -4.14 -2.56 7.35
CA GLY A 80 -4.18 -1.30 8.08
C GLY A 80 -5.30 -1.21 9.11
N ARG A 81 -5.87 -2.35 9.52
CA ARG A 81 -6.92 -2.45 10.54
C ARG A 81 -6.36 -2.63 11.96
N SER A 82 -5.11 -3.07 12.07
CA SER A 82 -4.42 -3.26 13.35
C SER A 82 -4.12 -1.92 14.04
N PRO A 83 -4.31 -1.81 15.37
CA PRO A 83 -3.85 -0.66 16.14
C PRO A 83 -2.32 -0.56 16.23
N ASN A 84 -1.59 -1.61 15.85
CA ASN A 84 -0.13 -1.68 15.86
C ASN A 84 0.49 -1.46 14.47
N VAL A 85 -0.30 -1.00 13.47
CA VAL A 85 0.19 -0.75 12.09
C VAL A 85 1.38 0.21 12.04
N ASP A 86 1.48 1.12 13.00
CA ASP A 86 2.58 2.09 13.06
C ASP A 86 3.95 1.42 13.36
N LEU A 87 3.98 0.24 13.97
CA LEU A 87 5.23 -0.52 14.17
C LEU A 87 5.80 -1.00 12.83
N LEU A 88 4.93 -1.53 11.95
CA LEU A 88 5.32 -1.91 10.58
C LEU A 88 5.72 -0.66 9.77
N ARG A 89 4.93 0.42 9.85
CA ARG A 89 5.24 1.67 9.15
C ARG A 89 6.58 2.26 9.60
N GLY A 90 6.87 2.24 10.90
CA GLY A 90 8.16 2.69 11.45
C GLY A 90 9.33 1.88 10.92
N HIS A 91 9.19 0.55 10.82
CA HIS A 91 10.20 -0.31 10.22
C HIS A 91 10.42 -0.01 8.74
N LEU A 92 9.35 0.09 7.94
CA LEU A 92 9.43 0.42 6.52
C LEU A 92 10.07 1.79 6.26
N ASN A 93 9.73 2.80 7.06
CA ASN A 93 10.34 4.12 6.97
C ASN A 93 11.84 4.08 7.27
N ARG A 94 12.28 3.31 8.27
CA ARG A 94 13.70 3.14 8.57
C ARG A 94 14.44 2.43 7.45
N MET A 95 13.88 1.37 6.89
CA MET A 95 14.45 0.69 5.73
C MET A 95 14.56 1.63 4.53
N ALA A 96 13.51 2.39 4.23
CA ALA A 96 13.50 3.34 3.12
C ALA A 96 14.56 4.44 3.31
N GLU A 97 14.75 4.93 4.54
CA GLU A 97 15.78 5.93 4.85
C GLU A 97 17.19 5.32 4.76
N GLN A 98 17.39 4.11 5.28
CA GLN A 98 18.68 3.41 5.25
C GLN A 98 19.12 3.04 3.82
N HIS A 99 18.16 2.73 2.95
CA HIS A 99 18.41 2.32 1.58
C HIS A 99 18.03 3.41 0.56
N ARG A 100 17.88 4.66 0.99
CA ARG A 100 17.36 5.76 0.17
C ARG A 100 18.13 5.95 -1.14
N GLU A 101 19.45 5.87 -1.08
CA GLU A 101 20.32 6.02 -2.26
C GLU A 101 20.22 4.82 -3.18
N ALA A 102 20.23 3.59 -2.64
CA ALA A 102 20.05 2.37 -3.44
C ALA A 102 18.67 2.30 -4.11
N ILE A 103 17.61 2.75 -3.41
CA ILE A 103 16.26 2.87 -3.97
C ILE A 103 16.25 3.93 -5.08
N ARG A 104 16.90 5.08 -4.88
CA ARG A 104 17.00 6.14 -5.90
C ARG A 104 17.76 5.65 -7.14
N GLU A 105 18.88 4.96 -6.96
CA GLU A 105 19.66 4.37 -8.05
C GLU A 105 18.84 3.33 -8.80
N SER A 106 18.16 2.42 -8.10
CA SER A 106 17.31 1.41 -8.75
C SER A 106 16.16 2.02 -9.57
N ILE A 107 15.62 3.16 -9.17
CA ILE A 107 14.57 3.88 -9.91
C ILE A 107 15.16 4.65 -11.10
N GLN A 108 16.41 5.12 -11.01
CA GLN A 108 17.09 5.83 -12.10
C GLN A 108 17.63 4.90 -13.17
N GLU A 109 18.01 3.67 -12.81
CA GLU A 109 18.52 2.64 -13.72
C GLU A 109 17.40 1.80 -14.36
N ASP A 110 16.18 1.90 -13.85
CA ASP A 110 15.01 1.26 -14.43
C ASP A 110 14.43 2.16 -15.53
N ASP A 111 14.98 2.04 -16.75
CA ASP A 111 14.54 2.77 -17.96
C ASP A 111 13.04 2.52 -18.28
N ASP A 112 12.46 1.43 -17.76
CA ASP A 112 11.04 1.06 -17.93
C ASP A 112 10.14 1.55 -16.77
N PHE A 113 10.71 2.13 -15.71
CA PHE A 113 9.94 2.70 -14.60
C PHE A 113 9.27 4.02 -15.02
N ASP A 114 8.08 3.91 -15.60
CA ASP A 114 7.18 5.04 -15.76
C ASP A 114 6.23 5.14 -14.55
N PRO A 115 6.40 6.13 -13.65
CA PRO A 115 5.51 6.32 -12.50
C PRO A 115 4.06 6.65 -12.91
N MET A 116 3.81 6.94 -14.18
CA MET A 116 2.49 7.21 -14.76
C MET A 116 1.96 6.05 -15.63
N ASN A 117 2.75 4.99 -15.87
CA ASN A 117 2.36 3.85 -16.71
C ASN A 117 2.99 2.53 -16.20
N PRO A 118 2.40 1.89 -15.17
CA PRO A 118 2.93 0.64 -14.63
C PRO A 118 2.85 -0.50 -15.68
N PRO A 119 3.82 -1.43 -15.68
CA PRO A 119 3.89 -2.49 -16.68
C PRO A 119 2.64 -3.39 -16.65
N PRO A 120 2.21 -3.91 -17.81
CA PRO A 120 1.07 -4.82 -17.88
C PRO A 120 1.40 -6.13 -17.15
N LEU A 121 0.49 -6.54 -16.27
CA LEU A 121 0.59 -7.76 -15.48
C LEU A 121 0.51 -9.00 -16.40
N VAL A 122 1.55 -9.84 -16.38
CA VAL A 122 1.60 -11.18 -17.02
C VAL A 122 0.87 -12.20 -16.17
#